data_AF-A0A833DE54-F1
#
_entry.id   AF-A0A833DE54-F1
#
_cell.length_a   1.000
_cell.length_b   1.000
_cell.length_c   1.000
_cell.angle_alpha   90.00
_cell.angle_beta   90.00
_cell.angle_gamma   90.00
#
_symmetry.space_group_name_H-M   'P 1'
#
loop_
_entity.id
_entity.type
_entity.pdbx_description
1 polymer ?
#
loop_
_entity_poly.entity_id
_entity_poly.type
_entity_poly.pdbx_seq_one_letter_code
_entity_poly.pdbx_strand_id
1 'polypeptide(L)'
;MLTRRVVGLLLFAIIAVPTFAPAAAATEWDDDNWLWNIIGPERLALGDEFGCHGYEGVDIHDEPWAISGCRDYLTAFTNASRWGQNPVSFGVPAGEMDSTIADHLHSSGFRIVGDLLESTPSQLHKIDRTTSLEKGQTEMSALEDAAQDELVSIYWVARWHDLKIR
;
A
#
# COMPACT_ATOMS: atom_id res chain seq x y z
N MET A 1 53.54 8.69 -15.81
CA MET A 1 52.48 9.25 -16.69
C MET A 1 51.81 8.09 -17.38
N LEU A 2 50.52 7.83 -17.11
CA LEU A 2 49.81 6.77 -17.83
C LEU A 2 49.67 7.18 -19.31
N THR A 3 49.97 6.26 -20.23
CA THR A 3 49.80 6.53 -21.66
C THR A 3 48.32 6.66 -21.99
N ARG A 4 47.97 7.50 -22.98
CA ARG A 4 46.58 7.75 -23.41
C ARG A 4 45.77 6.47 -23.65
N ARG A 5 46.43 5.40 -24.10
CA ARG A 5 45.83 4.08 -24.32
C ARG A 5 45.38 3.40 -23.02
N VAL A 6 46.16 3.50 -21.95
CA VAL A 6 45.81 2.93 -20.65
C VAL A 6 44.69 3.72 -19.99
N VAL A 7 44.69 5.06 -20.14
CA VAL A 7 43.57 5.91 -19.67
C VAL A 7 42.28 5.57 -20.41
N GLY A 8 42.34 5.36 -21.74
CA GLY A 8 41.18 4.95 -22.53
C GLY A 8 40.62 3.59 -22.13
N LEU A 9 41.50 2.61 -21.87
CA LEU A 9 41.10 1.29 -21.37
C LEU A 9 40.45 1.35 -19.98
N LEU A 10 40.97 2.18 -19.08
CA LEU A 10 40.41 2.38 -17.75
C LEU A 10 39.02 3.02 -17.82
N LEU A 11 38.84 4.05 -18.64
CA LEU A 11 37.53 4.68 -18.85
C LEU A 11 36.53 3.73 -19.47
N PHE A 12 36.95 2.94 -20.48
CA PHE A 12 36.10 1.93 -21.09
C PHE A 12 35.69 0.86 -20.08
N ALA A 13 36.61 0.38 -19.25
CA ALA A 13 36.30 -0.57 -18.19
C ALA A 13 35.29 0.00 -17.19
N ILE A 14 35.46 1.26 -16.74
CA ILE A 14 34.53 1.91 -15.81
C ILE A 14 33.12 2.03 -16.42
N ILE A 15 33.02 2.36 -17.71
CA ILE A 15 31.74 2.51 -18.41
C ILE A 15 31.11 1.14 -18.72
N ALA A 16 31.91 0.10 -18.93
CA ALA A 16 31.42 -1.25 -19.25
C ALA A 16 31.05 -2.08 -18.00
N VAL A 17 31.59 -1.78 -16.82
CA VAL A 17 31.22 -2.45 -15.56
C VAL A 17 29.69 -2.50 -15.33
N PRO A 18 28.91 -1.40 -15.47
CA PRO A 18 27.46 -1.46 -15.27
C PRO A 18 26.70 -2.29 -16.32
N THR A 19 27.28 -2.58 -17.50
CA THR A 19 26.62 -3.43 -18.50
C THR A 19 26.75 -4.93 -18.22
N PHE A 20 27.69 -5.31 -17.34
CA PHE A 20 27.91 -6.68 -16.91
C PHE A 20 27.51 -6.90 -15.44
N ALA A 21 27.08 -5.85 -14.74
CA ALA A 21 26.48 -6.01 -13.43
C ALA A 21 25.23 -6.89 -13.58
N PRO A 22 25.06 -7.93 -12.73
CA PRO A 22 23.79 -8.66 -12.70
C PRO A 22 22.68 -7.64 -12.44
N ALA A 23 21.52 -7.86 -13.04
CA ALA A 23 20.41 -6.92 -13.04
C ALA A 23 19.78 -6.73 -11.63
N ALA A 24 20.55 -6.14 -10.72
CA ALA A 24 20.07 -5.64 -9.43
C ALA A 24 19.06 -4.49 -9.62
N ALA A 25 18.97 -3.92 -10.83
CA ALA A 25 17.97 -2.94 -11.24
C ALA A 25 16.73 -3.55 -11.92
N ALA A 26 16.73 -4.85 -12.25
CA ALA A 26 15.57 -5.55 -12.81
C ALA A 26 14.90 -6.52 -11.82
N THR A 27 15.46 -6.64 -10.61
CA THR A 27 14.94 -7.47 -9.51
C THR A 27 14.13 -6.66 -8.51
N GLU A 28 13.90 -5.37 -8.75
CA GLU A 28 13.21 -4.47 -7.82
C GLU A 28 11.67 -4.61 -7.85
N TRP A 29 11.11 -5.38 -8.80
CA TRP A 29 9.66 -5.41 -9.04
C TRP A 29 9.01 -6.80 -8.95
N ASP A 30 9.78 -7.88 -8.82
CA ASP A 30 9.22 -9.24 -8.70
C ASP A 30 8.99 -9.67 -7.25
N ASP A 31 9.76 -9.10 -6.32
CA ASP A 31 9.57 -9.30 -4.89
C ASP A 31 9.09 -7.98 -4.26
N ASP A 32 8.04 -8.03 -3.44
CA ASP A 32 7.47 -6.91 -2.66
C ASP A 32 8.41 -6.39 -1.55
N ASN A 33 9.70 -6.34 -1.86
CA ASN A 33 10.80 -5.93 -1.01
C ASN A 33 10.61 -4.54 -0.42
N TRP A 34 9.85 -3.68 -1.11
CA TRP A 34 9.49 -2.37 -0.62
C TRP A 34 8.69 -2.42 0.69
N LEU A 35 7.82 -3.43 0.86
CA LEU A 35 6.94 -3.54 2.00
C LEU A 35 7.72 -3.92 3.27
N TRP A 36 8.66 -4.85 3.20
CA TRP A 36 9.39 -5.31 4.41
C TRP A 36 10.77 -4.67 4.61
N ASN A 37 11.44 -4.20 3.56
CA ASN A 37 12.79 -3.63 3.66
C ASN A 37 12.90 -2.13 3.43
N ILE A 38 11.93 -1.48 2.75
CA ILE A 38 12.03 -0.05 2.41
C ILE A 38 11.10 0.82 3.26
N ILE A 39 9.78 0.60 3.17
CA ILE A 39 8.79 1.48 3.80
C ILE A 39 8.24 0.88 5.10
N GLY A 40 8.08 -0.44 5.17
CA GLY A 40 7.50 -1.16 6.31
C GLY A 40 8.01 -0.74 7.68
N PRO A 41 9.32 -0.92 7.96
CA PRO A 41 9.86 -0.68 9.28
C PRO A 41 9.65 0.75 9.78
N GLU A 42 9.81 1.75 8.91
CA GLU A 42 9.61 3.16 9.25
C GLU A 42 8.13 3.44 9.58
N ARG A 43 7.22 3.01 8.70
CA ARG A 43 5.77 3.27 8.87
C ARG A 43 5.21 2.58 10.10
N LEU A 44 5.62 1.34 10.35
CA LEU A 44 5.25 0.63 11.58
C LEU A 44 5.77 1.33 12.83
N ALA A 45 7.01 1.83 12.82
CA ALA A 45 7.56 2.58 13.95
C ALA A 45 6.79 3.87 14.24
N LEU A 46 6.28 4.53 13.19
CA LEU A 46 5.43 5.72 13.28
C LEU A 46 3.99 5.39 13.73
N GLY A 47 3.61 4.11 13.71
CA GLY A 47 2.29 3.65 14.14
C GLY A 47 1.27 3.53 13.01
N ASP A 48 1.71 3.54 11.76
CA ASP A 48 0.83 3.28 10.62
C ASP A 48 0.38 1.80 10.62
N GLU A 49 -0.80 1.56 10.06
CA GLU A 49 -1.30 0.22 9.76
C GLU A 49 -1.18 -0.05 8.24
N PHE A 50 -0.68 -1.23 7.89
CA PHE A 50 -0.88 -1.81 6.56
C PHE A 50 -2.23 -2.52 6.51
N GLY A 51 -3.20 -1.93 5.83
CA GLY A 51 -4.49 -2.54 5.53
C GLY A 51 -4.46 -3.35 4.23
N CYS A 52 -5.58 -4.02 3.93
CA CYS A 52 -5.75 -4.81 2.72
C CYS A 52 -6.66 -4.13 1.70
N HIS A 53 -6.47 -4.41 0.40
CA HIS A 53 -7.34 -3.93 -0.69
C HIS A 53 -7.57 -5.02 -1.77
N GLY A 54 -7.55 -6.29 -1.38
CA GLY A 54 -7.65 -7.40 -2.32
C GLY A 54 -6.43 -7.55 -3.24
N TYR A 55 -6.62 -8.26 -4.34
CA TYR A 55 -5.60 -8.47 -5.38
C TYR A 55 -5.98 -7.71 -6.65
N GLU A 56 -4.98 -7.25 -7.40
CA GLU A 56 -5.22 -6.58 -8.67
C GLU A 56 -5.97 -7.50 -9.64
N GLY A 57 -7.07 -6.99 -10.21
CA GLY A 57 -7.90 -7.73 -11.15
C GLY A 57 -8.77 -8.83 -10.55
N VAL A 58 -8.81 -8.96 -9.22
CA VAL A 58 -9.63 -9.95 -8.51
C VAL A 58 -10.74 -9.23 -7.75
N ASP A 59 -11.99 -9.51 -8.12
CA ASP A 59 -13.16 -9.02 -7.40
C ASP A 59 -13.46 -9.94 -6.20
N ILE A 60 -13.53 -9.35 -5.00
CA ILE A 60 -13.84 -10.07 -3.76
C ILE A 60 -15.27 -10.63 -3.73
N HIS A 61 -16.17 -10.07 -4.53
CA HIS A 61 -17.54 -10.56 -4.66
C HIS A 61 -17.62 -11.88 -5.43
N ASP A 62 -16.72 -12.06 -6.42
CA ASP A 62 -16.60 -13.28 -7.21
C ASP A 62 -15.66 -14.30 -6.55
N GLU A 63 -14.59 -13.82 -5.93
CA GLU A 63 -13.49 -14.64 -5.38
C GLU A 63 -13.20 -14.28 -3.90
N PRO A 64 -14.08 -14.65 -2.94
CA PRO A 64 -13.96 -14.23 -1.53
C PRO A 64 -12.67 -14.68 -0.82
N TRP A 65 -11.97 -15.68 -1.36
CA TRP A 65 -10.67 -16.12 -0.83
C TRP A 65 -9.64 -14.99 -0.84
N ALA A 66 -9.77 -14.02 -1.76
CA ALA A 66 -8.89 -12.87 -1.90
C ALA A 66 -8.81 -12.04 -0.60
N ILE A 67 -9.88 -12.05 0.21
CA ILE A 67 -9.94 -11.35 1.50
C ILE A 67 -8.93 -11.93 2.48
N SER A 68 -9.02 -13.23 2.77
CA SER A 68 -8.07 -13.91 3.65
C SER A 68 -6.69 -14.01 3.01
N GLY A 69 -6.62 -14.17 1.69
CA GLY A 69 -5.36 -14.24 0.94
C GLY A 69 -4.53 -12.97 1.13
N CYS A 70 -5.15 -11.78 1.03
CA CYS A 70 -4.43 -10.53 1.28
C CYS A 70 -3.86 -10.45 2.71
N ARG A 71 -4.63 -10.87 3.72
CA ARG A 71 -4.14 -10.93 5.11
C ARG A 71 -2.94 -11.85 5.22
N ASP A 72 -3.08 -13.07 4.69
CA ASP A 72 -2.05 -14.11 4.79
C ASP A 72 -0.78 -13.68 4.05
N TYR A 73 -0.94 -12.99 2.91
CA TYR A 73 0.14 -12.35 2.19
C TYR A 73 0.88 -11.32 3.04
N LEU A 74 0.16 -10.30 3.54
CA LEU A 74 0.76 -9.23 4.35
C LEU A 74 1.51 -9.80 5.57
N THR A 75 0.87 -10.72 6.29
CA THR A 75 1.39 -11.30 7.53
C THR A 75 2.53 -12.30 7.33
N ALA A 76 2.74 -12.80 6.10
CA ALA A 76 3.90 -13.62 5.77
C ALA A 76 5.21 -12.79 5.75
N PHE A 77 5.12 -11.48 5.52
CA PHE A 77 6.29 -10.61 5.36
C PHE A 77 6.48 -9.62 6.51
N THR A 78 5.40 -9.12 7.11
CA THR A 78 5.49 -8.07 8.14
C THR A 78 4.28 -8.08 9.08
N ASN A 79 4.43 -7.40 10.21
CA ASN A 79 3.28 -7.05 11.04
C ASN A 79 2.44 -6.01 10.30
N ALA A 80 1.11 -6.07 10.46
CA ALA A 80 0.24 -5.02 9.94
C ALA A 80 0.37 -3.70 10.70
N SER A 81 0.70 -3.72 11.99
CA SER A 81 0.95 -2.51 12.77
C SER A 81 1.92 -2.75 13.93
N ARG A 82 2.33 -1.71 14.64
CA ARG A 82 3.12 -1.86 15.89
C ARG A 82 2.36 -2.58 17.01
N TRP A 83 1.03 -2.67 16.91
CA TRP A 83 0.17 -3.26 17.94
C TRP A 83 -0.25 -4.70 17.65
N GLY A 84 -0.04 -5.20 16.42
CA GLY A 84 -0.49 -6.53 16.06
C GLY A 84 0.00 -7.00 14.70
N GLN A 85 0.05 -8.32 14.56
CA GLN A 85 0.39 -8.99 13.31
C GLN A 85 -0.69 -8.77 12.25
N ASN A 86 -1.96 -8.95 12.64
CA ASN A 86 -3.07 -8.98 11.69
C ASN A 86 -3.59 -7.56 11.37
N PRO A 87 -3.88 -7.26 10.09
CA PRO A 87 -4.58 -6.05 9.71
C PRO A 87 -6.02 -6.06 10.21
N VAL A 88 -6.58 -4.87 10.45
CA VAL A 88 -7.98 -4.69 10.85
C VAL A 88 -8.79 -3.94 9.80
N SER A 89 -8.13 -3.27 8.86
CA SER A 89 -8.76 -2.51 7.78
C SER A 89 -8.72 -3.22 6.42
N PHE A 90 -9.83 -3.13 5.69
CA PHE A 90 -9.96 -3.62 4.32
C PHE A 90 -10.67 -2.58 3.45
N GLY A 91 -10.03 -2.15 2.37
CA GLY A 91 -10.65 -1.29 1.37
C GLY A 91 -11.50 -2.13 0.42
N VAL A 92 -12.76 -1.76 0.28
CA VAL A 92 -13.77 -2.49 -0.49
C VAL A 92 -14.19 -1.68 -1.72
N PRO A 93 -14.63 -2.33 -2.81
CA PRO A 93 -15.23 -1.65 -3.96
C PRO A 93 -16.45 -0.81 -3.55
N ALA A 94 -16.81 0.16 -4.41
CA ALA A 94 -17.98 0.98 -4.18
C ALA A 94 -19.29 0.22 -4.42
N GLY A 95 -20.30 0.50 -3.59
CA GLY A 95 -21.65 -0.04 -3.74
C GLY A 95 -22.23 -0.61 -2.45
N GLU A 96 -23.19 -1.53 -2.60
CA GLU A 96 -23.77 -2.28 -1.49
C GLU A 96 -22.83 -3.41 -1.04
N MET A 97 -22.75 -3.62 0.27
CA MET A 97 -22.02 -4.74 0.84
C MET A 97 -22.94 -5.97 0.93
N ASP A 98 -22.59 -7.04 0.21
CA ASP A 98 -23.24 -8.33 0.43
C ASP A 98 -22.93 -8.87 1.84
N SER A 99 -23.95 -9.40 2.50
CA SER A 99 -23.85 -10.05 3.81
C SER A 99 -22.80 -11.17 3.84
N THR A 100 -22.68 -11.95 2.76
CA THR A 100 -21.67 -13.02 2.66
C THR A 100 -20.26 -12.44 2.69
N ILE A 101 -20.02 -11.37 1.94
CA ILE A 101 -18.71 -10.69 1.92
C ILE A 101 -18.42 -10.03 3.25
N ALA A 102 -19.42 -9.42 3.88
CA ALA A 102 -19.29 -8.87 5.24
C ALA A 102 -18.88 -9.95 6.25
N ASP A 103 -19.43 -11.18 6.14
CA ASP A 103 -19.07 -12.31 6.98
C ASP A 103 -17.65 -12.82 6.70
N HIS A 104 -17.24 -12.84 5.43
CA HIS A 104 -15.85 -13.17 5.05
C HIS A 104 -14.84 -12.14 5.58
N LEU A 105 -15.15 -10.85 5.49
CA LEU A 105 -14.34 -9.78 6.08
C LEU A 105 -14.23 -9.97 7.60
N HIS A 106 -15.36 -10.13 8.26
CA HIS A 106 -15.42 -10.26 9.72
C HIS A 106 -14.70 -11.52 10.23
N SER A 107 -14.94 -12.67 9.60
CA SER A 107 -14.28 -13.94 9.95
C SER A 107 -12.79 -13.93 9.63
N SER A 108 -12.35 -13.13 8.66
CA SER A 108 -10.93 -12.93 8.34
C SER A 108 -10.20 -11.98 9.28
N GLY A 109 -10.92 -11.32 10.21
CA GLY A 109 -10.34 -10.41 11.20
C GLY A 109 -10.47 -8.93 10.86
N PHE A 110 -11.00 -8.60 9.69
CA PHE A 110 -11.26 -7.21 9.30
C PHE A 110 -12.48 -6.67 10.04
N ARG A 111 -12.36 -5.43 10.53
CA ARG A 111 -13.41 -4.72 11.26
C ARG A 111 -13.68 -3.35 10.68
N ILE A 112 -12.74 -2.79 9.94
CA ILE A 112 -12.79 -1.43 9.43
C ILE A 112 -12.87 -1.47 7.90
N VAL A 113 -13.76 -0.66 7.32
CA VAL A 113 -13.94 -0.48 5.87
C VAL A 113 -13.99 1.00 5.51
N GLY A 114 -13.68 1.31 4.25
CA GLY A 114 -13.66 2.68 3.72
C GLY A 114 -15.04 3.26 3.38
N ASP A 115 -15.02 4.49 2.86
CA ASP A 115 -16.18 5.36 2.62
C ASP A 115 -17.02 5.00 1.38
N LEU A 116 -16.59 4.01 0.60
CA LEU A 116 -17.20 3.66 -0.69
C LEU A 116 -18.50 2.82 -0.56
N LEU A 117 -18.86 2.43 0.66
CA LEU A 117 -20.08 1.67 0.91
C LEU A 117 -21.30 2.57 1.09
N GLU A 118 -22.38 2.24 0.37
CA GLU A 118 -23.68 2.91 0.52
C GLU A 118 -24.34 2.58 1.86
N SER A 119 -24.18 1.34 2.32
CA SER A 119 -24.63 0.89 3.63
C SER A 119 -23.57 0.00 4.29
N THR A 120 -23.44 0.11 5.61
CA THR A 120 -22.43 -0.61 6.39
C THR A 120 -23.10 -1.69 7.24
N PRO A 121 -22.74 -2.97 7.04
CA PRO A 121 -23.20 -4.05 7.91
C PRO A 121 -22.77 -3.80 9.36
N SER A 122 -23.64 -4.15 10.32
CA SER A 122 -23.45 -3.84 11.74
C SER A 122 -22.16 -4.39 12.37
N GLN A 123 -21.54 -5.41 11.77
CA GLN A 123 -20.31 -6.04 12.22
C GLN A 123 -19.03 -5.36 11.71
N LEU A 124 -19.18 -4.33 10.88
CA LEU A 124 -18.09 -3.54 10.31
C LEU A 124 -18.24 -2.07 10.74
N HIS A 125 -17.11 -1.40 10.88
CA HIS A 125 -17.00 0.02 11.17
C HIS A 125 -16.58 0.73 9.90
N LYS A 126 -17.47 1.56 9.35
CA LYS A 126 -17.12 2.43 8.23
C LYS A 126 -16.37 3.65 8.75
N ILE A 127 -15.28 3.97 8.10
CA ILE A 127 -14.59 5.24 8.26
C ILE A 127 -14.85 6.06 7.01
N ASP A 128 -15.56 7.18 7.19
CA ASP A 128 -15.80 8.14 6.13
C ASP A 128 -14.54 8.96 5.85
N ARG A 129 -14.27 9.21 4.58
CA ARG A 129 -13.17 10.06 4.13
C ARG A 129 -13.41 11.49 4.57
N THR A 130 -12.40 12.07 5.18
CA THR A 130 -12.38 13.47 5.62
C THR A 130 -11.90 14.38 4.50
N THR A 131 -10.86 14.00 3.77
CA THR A 131 -10.25 14.82 2.71
C THR A 131 -9.42 14.00 1.72
N SER A 132 -8.70 14.68 0.83
CA SER A 132 -7.90 14.07 -0.24
C SER A 132 -6.53 14.74 -0.33
N LEU A 133 -5.47 13.97 -0.62
CA LEU A 133 -4.16 14.51 -1.03
C LEU A 133 -4.08 14.76 -2.54
N GLU A 134 -5.16 14.50 -3.29
CA GLU A 134 -5.22 14.82 -4.70
C GLU A 134 -5.16 16.32 -4.93
N LYS A 135 -4.38 16.72 -5.94
CA LYS A 135 -4.10 18.12 -6.21
C LYS A 135 -5.38 18.95 -6.37
N GLY A 136 -5.51 19.97 -5.52
CA GLY A 136 -6.65 20.90 -5.54
C GLY A 136 -7.94 20.35 -4.95
N GLN A 137 -7.90 19.18 -4.29
CA GLN A 137 -9.06 18.56 -3.63
C GLN A 137 -8.87 18.44 -2.10
N THR A 138 -7.80 19.03 -1.56
CA THR A 138 -7.50 18.99 -0.13
C THR A 138 -8.26 20.09 0.61
N GLU A 139 -9.20 19.69 1.45
CA GLU A 139 -9.74 20.55 2.51
C GLU A 139 -8.72 20.62 3.65
N MET A 140 -7.97 21.73 3.73
CA MET A 140 -6.90 21.88 4.73
C MET A 140 -7.42 21.96 6.17
N SER A 141 -8.60 22.54 6.38
CA SER A 141 -9.24 22.59 7.71
C SER A 141 -9.49 21.18 8.27
N ALA A 142 -9.82 20.21 7.42
CA ALA A 142 -9.97 18.81 7.84
C ALA A 142 -8.67 18.18 8.40
N LEU A 143 -7.50 18.74 8.06
CA LEU A 143 -6.21 18.29 8.57
C LEU A 143 -5.74 19.14 9.76
N GLU A 144 -5.96 20.45 9.70
CA GLU A 144 -5.45 21.41 10.69
C GLU A 144 -6.32 21.50 11.95
N ASP A 145 -7.63 21.31 11.81
CA ASP A 145 -8.59 21.43 12.93
C ASP A 145 -8.88 20.09 13.62
N ALA A 146 -8.27 18.99 13.15
CA ALA A 146 -8.44 17.66 13.74
C ALA A 146 -8.01 17.67 15.22
N ALA A 147 -8.89 17.18 16.09
CA ALA A 147 -8.62 17.13 17.52
C ALA A 147 -7.51 16.10 17.83
N GLN A 148 -6.92 16.24 19.02
CA GLN A 148 -5.99 15.23 19.52
C GLN A 148 -6.69 13.87 19.60
N ASP A 149 -6.07 12.85 19.01
CA ASP A 149 -6.59 11.47 18.92
C ASP A 149 -7.83 11.30 18.02
N GLU A 150 -8.18 12.29 17.19
CA GLU A 150 -9.20 12.17 16.14
C GLU A 150 -8.67 11.38 14.94
N LEU A 151 -9.52 10.53 14.36
CA LEU A 151 -9.19 9.79 13.15
C LEU A 151 -9.47 10.64 11.92
N VAL A 152 -8.43 10.89 11.12
CA VAL A 152 -8.52 11.58 9.83
C VAL A 152 -8.33 10.58 8.71
N SER A 153 -9.34 10.44 7.85
CA SER A 153 -9.30 9.53 6.71
C SER A 153 -9.00 10.31 5.43
N ILE A 154 -7.88 9.99 4.79
CA ILE A 154 -7.36 10.77 3.66
C ILE A 154 -7.21 9.87 2.45
N TYR A 155 -7.83 10.25 1.34
CA TYR A 155 -7.68 9.55 0.07
C TYR A 155 -6.47 10.06 -0.71
N TRP A 156 -5.76 9.14 -1.35
CA TRP A 156 -4.66 9.45 -2.25
C TRP A 156 -4.40 8.27 -3.19
N VAL A 157 -3.83 8.55 -4.37
CA VAL A 157 -3.35 7.52 -5.30
C VAL A 157 -1.85 7.66 -5.48
N ALA A 158 -1.10 6.61 -5.11
CA ALA A 158 0.36 6.64 -5.13
C ALA A 158 0.96 6.80 -6.54
N ARG A 159 0.27 6.28 -7.56
CA ARG A 159 0.68 6.37 -8.96
C ARG A 159 -0.44 5.92 -9.89
N TRP A 160 -0.77 6.72 -10.92
CA TRP A 160 -1.62 6.28 -12.04
C TRP A 160 -0.78 6.34 -13.32
N HIS A 161 -0.30 5.18 -13.80
CA HIS A 161 0.62 5.04 -14.94
C HIS A 161 1.99 5.75 -14.74
N ASP A 162 2.73 5.98 -15.84
CA ASP A 162 3.99 6.76 -15.90
C ASP A 162 3.80 8.28 -15.70
N LEU A 163 2.57 8.74 -15.52
CA LEU A 163 2.28 10.14 -15.34
C LEU A 163 2.43 10.52 -13.86
N LYS A 164 3.55 11.18 -13.55
CA LYS A 164 3.66 11.99 -12.33
C LYS A 164 2.65 13.12 -12.41
N ILE A 165 1.49 12.95 -11.80
CA ILE A 165 0.57 14.08 -11.56
C ILE A 165 1.26 14.99 -10.56
N ARG A 166 1.69 16.17 -11.03
CA ARG A 166 2.26 17.27 -10.24
C ARG A 166 1.30 18.43 -10.20
#